data_AF-A0A924AI25-F1
#
_entry.id   AF-A0A924AI25-F1
#
_cell.length_a   1.000
_cell.length_b   1.000
_cell.length_c   1.000
_cell.angle_alpha   90.00
_cell.angle_beta   90.00
_cell.angle_gamma   90.00
#
_symmetry.space_group_name_H-M   'P 1'
#
loop_
_entity.id
_entity.type
_entity.pdbx_description
1 polymer ?
#
loop_
_entity_poly.entity_id
_entity_poly.type
_entity_poly.pdbx_seq_one_letter_code
_entity_poly.pdbx_strand_id
1 'polypeptide(L)'
;DGKPFTTLVFGNGLSPRNAVRDDITSVDTSGNKNYTQEVGVPLNSETHGGGDVMLFATGAGSKVFKGSLDNTKVFGLLRQAFGF
;
A
#
# COMPACT_ATOMS: atom_id res chain seq x y z
N ASP A 1 -2.72 12.08 -22.34
CA ASP A 1 -3.93 12.77 -22.84
C ASP A 1 -3.98 14.26 -22.44
N GLY A 2 -2.94 14.82 -21.81
CA GLY A 2 -2.88 16.25 -21.47
C GLY A 2 -3.64 16.66 -20.20
N LYS A 3 -4.44 15.75 -19.62
CA LYS A 3 -5.16 16.01 -18.37
C LYS A 3 -4.23 15.77 -17.15
N PRO A 4 -4.47 16.37 -15.98
CA PRO A 4 -3.67 16.11 -14.77
C PRO A 4 -3.97 14.74 -14.14
N PHE A 5 -3.03 14.16 -13.39
CA PHE A 5 -3.23 12.91 -12.64
C PHE A 5 -2.75 13.07 -11.19
N THR A 6 -3.21 12.22 -10.28
CA THR A 6 -2.82 12.27 -8.86
C THR A 6 -1.49 11.56 -8.60
N THR A 7 -0.72 12.06 -7.62
CA THR A 7 0.52 11.40 -7.18
C THR A 7 0.27 10.03 -6.58
N LEU A 8 -0.79 9.88 -5.80
CA LEU A 8 -1.25 8.57 -5.31
C LEU A 8 -2.17 7.94 -6.35
N VAL A 9 -2.02 6.64 -6.57
CA VAL A 9 -2.81 5.85 -7.52
C VAL A 9 -3.03 4.44 -6.97
N PHE A 10 -4.06 3.76 -7.47
CA PHE A 10 -4.30 2.34 -7.18
C PHE A 10 -4.37 1.55 -8.49
N GLY A 11 -3.88 0.31 -8.47
CA GLY A 11 -3.94 -0.56 -9.64
C GLY A 11 -5.36 -0.99 -9.97
N ASN A 12 -6.18 -1.22 -8.95
CA ASN A 12 -7.57 -1.63 -9.05
C ASN A 12 -8.42 -1.02 -7.92
N GLY A 13 -9.74 -1.16 -8.00
CA GLY A 13 -10.64 -0.71 -6.94
C GLY A 13 -11.98 -0.20 -7.43
N LEU A 14 -12.69 0.50 -6.55
CA LEU A 14 -14.08 0.93 -6.73
C LEU A 14 -14.29 2.00 -7.80
N SER A 15 -13.24 2.76 -8.16
CA SER A 15 -13.36 3.83 -9.13
C SER A 15 -13.72 3.27 -10.51
N PRO A 16 -14.65 3.90 -11.24
CA PRO A 16 -14.97 3.49 -12.59
C PRO A 16 -13.76 3.71 -13.50
N ARG A 17 -13.65 2.86 -14.53
CA ARG A 17 -12.66 3.03 -15.60
C ARG A 17 -13.37 3.52 -16.86
N ASN A 18 -13.46 4.84 -17.01
CA ASN A 18 -14.07 5.49 -18.17
C ASN A 18 -13.22 5.25 -19.43
N ALA A 19 -13.86 5.24 -20.61
CA ALA A 19 -13.16 5.10 -21.90
C ALA A 19 -12.23 6.30 -22.19
N VAL A 20 -12.62 7.48 -21.71
CA VAL A 20 -11.81 8.69 -21.69
C VAL A 20 -11.68 9.12 -20.24
N ARG A 21 -10.45 9.41 -19.81
CA ARG A 21 -10.16 9.81 -18.44
C ARG A 21 -10.78 11.16 -18.09
N ASP A 22 -11.23 11.33 -16.86
CA ASP A 22 -11.79 12.59 -16.38
C ASP A 22 -10.71 13.68 -16.23
N ASP A 23 -11.09 14.94 -16.45
CA ASP A 23 -10.22 16.09 -16.13
C ASP A 23 -10.47 16.50 -14.67
N ILE A 24 -9.44 16.34 -13.84
CA ILE A 24 -9.49 16.60 -12.40
C ILE A 24 -8.91 17.96 -12.01
N THR A 25 -8.66 18.88 -12.97
CA THR A 25 -8.03 20.19 -12.71
C THR A 25 -8.76 21.01 -11.63
N SER A 26 -10.09 20.91 -11.58
CA SER A 26 -10.93 21.65 -10.62
C SER A 26 -11.47 20.77 -9.49
N VAL A 27 -10.97 19.54 -9.36
CA VAL A 27 -11.39 18.60 -8.30
C VAL A 27 -10.41 18.71 -7.14
N ASP A 28 -10.92 18.87 -5.92
CA ASP A 28 -10.06 18.75 -4.73
C ASP A 28 -9.71 17.28 -4.48
N THR A 29 -8.52 16.88 -4.93
CA THR A 29 -8.00 15.52 -4.77
C THR A 29 -7.16 15.32 -3.51
N SER A 30 -6.98 16.37 -2.70
CA SER A 30 -6.07 16.37 -1.54
C SER A 30 -6.78 16.59 -0.20
N GLY A 31 -7.81 17.44 -0.17
CA GLY A 31 -8.59 17.75 1.02
C GLY A 31 -9.88 16.94 1.14
N ASN A 32 -10.46 16.51 0.02
CA ASN A 32 -11.66 15.67 0.01
C ASN A 32 -11.35 14.24 0.49
N LYS A 33 -11.79 13.92 1.70
CA LYS A 33 -11.59 12.60 2.33
C LYS A 33 -12.30 11.44 1.61
N ASN A 34 -13.27 11.75 0.75
CA ASN A 34 -14.04 10.76 -0.01
C ASN A 34 -13.60 10.68 -1.48
N TYR A 35 -12.53 11.39 -1.87
CA TYR A 35 -12.03 11.29 -3.24
C TYR A 35 -11.41 9.90 -3.46
N THR A 36 -11.86 9.21 -4.52
CA THR A 36 -11.32 7.92 -4.94
C THR A 36 -10.46 8.11 -6.20
N GLN A 37 -9.19 7.74 -6.12
CA GLN A 37 -8.25 7.84 -7.24
C GLN A 37 -8.68 6.91 -8.37
N GLU A 38 -8.35 7.27 -9.60
CA GLU A 38 -8.59 6.43 -10.78
C GLU A 38 -7.81 5.11 -10.69
N VAL A 39 -8.38 4.06 -11.30
CA VAL A 39 -7.82 2.70 -11.28
C VAL A 39 -7.61 2.12 -12.69
N GLY A 40 -6.69 1.17 -12.79
CA GLY A 40 -6.48 0.37 -14.00
C GLY A 40 -7.59 -0.64 -14.26
N VAL A 41 -8.02 -1.32 -13.20
CA VAL A 41 -9.02 -2.40 -13.25
C VAL A 41 -10.15 -2.10 -12.25
N PRO A 42 -11.40 -1.89 -12.72
CA PRO A 42 -12.52 -1.65 -11.82
C PRO A 42 -12.92 -2.94 -11.10
N LEU A 43 -13.07 -2.88 -9.77
CA LEU A 43 -13.48 -3.96 -8.89
C LEU A 43 -14.43 -3.42 -7.81
N ASN A 44 -15.09 -4.31 -7.06
CA ASN A 44 -15.93 -3.91 -5.92
C ASN A 44 -15.13 -3.49 -4.68
N SER A 45 -13.80 -3.66 -4.70
CA SER A 45 -12.88 -3.24 -3.65
C SER A 45 -11.46 -3.26 -4.18
N GLU A 46 -10.57 -2.47 -3.59
CA GLU A 46 -9.14 -2.58 -3.87
C GLU A 46 -8.59 -3.89 -3.28
N THR A 47 -7.61 -4.49 -3.95
CA THR A 47 -7.00 -5.75 -3.51
C THR A 47 -5.65 -5.50 -2.85
N HIS A 48 -5.32 -6.28 -1.81
CA HIS A 48 -4.00 -6.23 -1.20
C HIS A 48 -2.85 -6.43 -2.21
N GLY A 49 -1.77 -5.68 -2.03
CA GLY A 49 -0.49 -5.92 -2.70
C GLY A 49 0.28 -7.08 -2.05
N GLY A 50 0.93 -7.91 -2.87
CA GLY A 50 1.74 -9.05 -2.41
C GLY A 50 3.24 -8.75 -2.27
N GLY A 51 3.63 -7.47 -2.24
CA GLY A 51 5.03 -7.07 -2.09
C GLY A 51 5.56 -7.26 -0.66
N ASP A 52 6.88 -7.33 -0.53
CA ASP A 52 7.52 -7.36 0.79
C ASP A 52 7.15 -6.13 1.62
N VAL A 53 7.01 -6.31 2.94
CA VAL A 53 6.70 -5.24 3.89
C VAL A 53 7.87 -4.95 4.83
N MET A 54 7.95 -3.72 5.32
CA MET A 54 8.98 -3.33 6.28
C MET A 54 8.67 -3.86 7.68
N LEU A 55 9.69 -4.43 8.33
CA LEU A 55 9.66 -4.82 9.74
C LEU A 55 10.66 -3.97 10.52
N PHE A 56 10.18 -3.27 11.55
CA PHE A 56 11.01 -2.47 12.44
C PHE A 56 11.10 -3.16 13.81
N ALA A 57 12.31 -3.24 14.38
CA ALA A 57 12.55 -3.84 15.68
C ALA A 57 13.49 -2.96 16.52
N THR A 58 13.23 -2.87 17.83
CA THR A 58 14.05 -2.15 18.81
C THR A 58 14.08 -2.91 20.14
N GLY A 59 14.97 -2.51 21.05
CA GLY A 59 15.12 -3.14 22.37
C GLY A 59 16.01 -4.40 22.36
N ALA A 60 15.96 -5.16 23.46
CA ALA A 60 16.76 -6.37 23.64
C ALA A 60 16.43 -7.43 22.58
N GLY A 61 17.46 -8.10 22.03
CA GLY A 61 17.28 -9.11 20.99
C GLY A 61 16.97 -8.57 19.58
N SER A 62 16.72 -7.27 19.40
CA SER A 62 16.33 -6.69 18.09
C SER A 62 17.35 -6.86 16.96
N LYS A 63 18.64 -7.04 17.28
CA LYS A 63 19.74 -7.13 16.29
C LYS A 63 19.59 -8.28 15.27
N VAL A 64 18.77 -9.28 15.57
CA VAL A 64 18.53 -10.43 14.67
C VAL A 64 17.50 -10.15 13.58
N PHE A 65 16.68 -9.09 13.73
CA PHE A 65 15.66 -8.69 12.75
C PHE A 65 16.30 -7.79 11.69
N LYS A 66 17.05 -8.38 10.76
CA LYS A 66 17.78 -7.66 9.71
C LYS A 66 17.72 -8.39 8.37
N GLY A 67 17.81 -7.64 7.28
CA GLY A 67 17.71 -8.16 5.91
C GLY A 67 16.29 -8.50 5.50
N SER A 68 16.13 -9.24 4.40
CA SER A 68 14.85 -9.81 3.98
C SER A 68 14.56 -11.10 4.75
N LEU A 69 13.34 -11.21 5.27
CA LEU A 69 12.90 -12.31 6.11
C LEU A 69 11.59 -12.87 5.58
N ASP A 70 11.47 -14.20 5.55
CA ASP A 70 10.17 -14.84 5.39
C ASP A 70 9.31 -14.47 6.59
N ASN A 71 8.05 -14.06 6.37
CA ASN A 71 7.15 -13.62 7.44
C ASN A 71 7.00 -14.68 8.56
N THR A 72 7.10 -15.97 8.23
CA THR A 72 7.04 -17.07 9.22
C THR A 72 8.24 -17.10 10.18
N LYS A 73 9.41 -16.58 9.78
CA LYS A 73 10.61 -16.52 10.63
C LYS A 73 10.47 -15.50 11.76
N VAL A 74 9.63 -14.48 11.60
CA VAL A 74 9.43 -13.41 12.60
C VAL A 74 9.05 -13.99 13.96
N PHE A 75 8.18 -14.99 13.99
CA PHE A 75 7.77 -15.65 15.24
C PHE A 75 8.94 -16.35 15.95
N GLY A 76 9.79 -17.06 15.20
CA GLY A 76 10.97 -17.72 15.76
C GLY A 76 11.98 -16.73 16.34
N LEU A 77 12.20 -15.62 15.64
CA LEU A 77 13.10 -14.55 16.11
C LEU A 77 12.55 -13.85 17.37
N LEU A 78 11.23 -13.67 17.46
CA LEU A 78 10.59 -13.16 18.68
C LEU A 78 10.85 -14.10 19.86
N ARG A 79 10.63 -15.41 19.69
CA ARG A 79 10.91 -16.41 20.74
C ARG A 79 12.36 -16.37 21.20
N GLN A 80 13.30 -16.32 20.25
CA GLN A 80 14.72 -16.20 20.55
C GLN A 80 15.03 -14.92 21.35
N ALA A 81 14.44 -13.79 20.97
CA ALA A 81 14.64 -12.51 21.68
C ALA A 81 14.11 -12.55 23.12
N PHE A 82 13.03 -13.32 23.38
CA PHE A 82 12.49 -13.55 24.72
C PHE A 82 13.19 -14.67 25.51
N GLY A 83 14.10 -15.43 24.89
CA GLY A 83 14.84 -16.51 25.54
C GLY A 83 14.09 -17.85 25.63
N PHE A 84 13.16 -18.12 24.70
CA PHE A 84 12.41 -19.40 24.57
C PHE A 84 12.86 -20.27 23.39
#